data_AF-A0A7H0K0U0-F1
#
_entry.id   AF-A0A7H0K0U0-F1
#
_cell.length_a   1.000
_cell.length_b   1.000
_cell.length_c   1.000
_cell.angle_alpha   90.00
_cell.angle_beta   90.00
_cell.angle_gamma   90.00
#
_symmetry.space_group_name_H-M   'P 1'
#
loop_
_entity.id
_entity.type
_entity.pdbx_description
1 polymer ?
#
loop_
_entity_poly.entity_id
_entity_poly.type
_entity_poly.pdbx_seq_one_letter_code
_entity_poly.pdbx_strand_id
1 'polypeptide(L)'
;MTTPVDIVMPYGVTVVGDGTNNPKLATAHPKQLQNLGLKLPPGPCRIAASWEGEEKVAIVVQTNGTRNYRTVLNLPEKTGGGGRQGMVTVGAVENDYVYLNGHQLSSGTKGTLEVYPLNFE
;
A
#
# COMPACT_ATOMS: atom_id res chain seq x y z
N MET A 1 -12.06 -29.01 19.26
CA MET A 1 -12.73 -27.80 18.74
C MET A 1 -11.72 -27.07 17.89
N THR A 2 -11.89 -27.03 16.57
CA THR A 2 -11.09 -26.19 15.68
C THR A 2 -11.74 -24.82 15.64
N THR A 3 -11.08 -23.80 16.18
CA THR A 3 -11.53 -22.42 16.05
C THR A 3 -11.63 -22.08 14.56
N PRO A 4 -12.71 -21.45 14.08
CA PRO A 4 -12.77 -21.01 12.69
C PRO A 4 -11.57 -20.11 12.40
N VAL A 5 -10.78 -20.46 11.40
CA VAL A 5 -9.76 -19.56 10.86
C VAL A 5 -10.51 -18.50 10.07
N ASP A 6 -10.53 -17.26 10.56
CA ASP A 6 -11.01 -16.12 9.78
C ASP A 6 -10.02 -15.87 8.63
N ILE A 7 -10.28 -16.52 7.49
CA ILE A 7 -9.47 -16.35 6.28
C ILE A 7 -9.67 -14.92 5.77
N VAL A 8 -8.63 -14.10 5.86
CA VAL A 8 -8.65 -12.76 5.28
C VAL A 8 -8.16 -12.87 3.84
N MET A 9 -9.08 -12.68 2.89
CA MET A 9 -8.75 -12.68 1.47
C MET A 9 -7.82 -11.52 1.11
N PRO A 10 -6.90 -11.67 0.13
CA PRO A 10 -6.15 -10.56 -0.43
C PRO A 10 -7.07 -9.47 -0.99
N TYR A 11 -6.60 -8.23 -0.95
CA TYR A 11 -7.33 -7.07 -1.49
C TYR A 11 -6.36 -6.00 -1.97
N GLY A 12 -6.83 -5.13 -2.86
CA GLY A 12 -5.98 -4.09 -3.43
C GLY A 12 -6.79 -3.00 -4.11
N VAL A 13 -6.08 -1.95 -4.51
CA VAL A 13 -6.66 -0.75 -5.10
C VAL A 13 -5.74 -0.19 -6.18
N THR A 14 -6.36 0.41 -7.19
CA THR A 14 -5.67 1.33 -8.09
C THR A 14 -5.56 2.68 -7.41
N VAL A 15 -4.37 3.29 -7.49
CA VAL A 15 -4.12 4.65 -7.04
C VAL A 15 -3.73 5.53 -8.22
N VAL A 16 -4.03 6.82 -8.13
CA VAL A 16 -3.81 7.81 -9.20
C VAL A 16 -3.09 9.02 -8.63
N GLY A 17 -2.00 9.42 -9.28
CA GLY A 17 -1.29 10.66 -8.99
C GLY A 17 -2.19 11.86 -9.23
N ASP A 18 -2.10 12.85 -8.36
CA ASP A 18 -2.95 14.05 -8.38
C ASP A 18 -2.15 15.36 -8.25
N GLY A 19 -0.84 15.30 -8.46
CA GLY A 19 0.09 16.42 -8.29
C GLY A 19 0.59 16.59 -6.85
N THR A 20 0.13 15.78 -5.90
CA THR A 20 0.60 15.82 -4.50
C THR A 20 1.60 14.70 -4.21
N ASN A 21 2.08 14.64 -2.96
CA ASN A 21 3.00 13.60 -2.49
C ASN A 21 2.32 12.24 -2.27
N ASN A 22 0.99 12.20 -2.25
CA ASN A 22 0.27 10.97 -1.98
C ASN A 22 -0.81 10.77 -3.07
N PRO A 23 -0.82 9.64 -3.76
CA PRO A 23 -1.82 9.39 -4.76
C PRO A 23 -3.17 9.13 -4.09
N LYS A 24 -4.25 9.37 -4.84
CA LYS A 24 -5.62 9.10 -4.41
C LYS A 24 -6.06 7.72 -4.83
N LEU A 25 -6.94 7.09 -4.07
CA LEU A 25 -7.64 5.88 -4.51
C LEU A 25 -8.49 6.20 -5.75
N ALA A 26 -8.34 5.40 -6.82
CA ALA A 26 -9.14 5.56 -8.05
C ALA A 26 -10.63 5.27 -7.81
N THR A 27 -10.92 4.37 -6.88
CA THR A 27 -12.26 3.91 -6.51
C THR A 27 -12.34 3.67 -5.01
N ALA A 28 -13.52 3.89 -4.43
CA ALA A 28 -13.74 3.60 -3.01
C ALA A 28 -13.54 2.10 -2.71
N HIS A 29 -12.92 1.76 -1.58
CA HIS A 29 -12.65 0.38 -1.19
C HIS A 29 -13.10 0.12 0.26
N PRO A 30 -13.69 -1.05 0.61
CA PRO A 30 -14.16 -1.34 1.98
C PRO A 30 -13.06 -1.30 3.06
N LYS A 31 -11.80 -1.53 2.66
CA LYS A 31 -10.63 -1.45 3.55
C LYS A 31 -9.92 -0.10 3.49
N GLN A 32 -10.47 0.90 2.80
CA GLN A 32 -9.84 2.21 2.70
C GLN A 32 -9.79 2.90 4.06
N LEU A 33 -8.66 3.53 4.36
CA LEU A 33 -8.53 4.47 5.46
C LEU A 33 -8.21 5.84 4.86
N GLN A 34 -9.13 6.80 5.09
CA GLN A 34 -9.09 8.11 4.43
C GLN A 34 -9.07 7.96 2.89
N ASN A 35 -8.59 8.97 2.18
CA ASN A 35 -8.51 8.98 0.71
C ASN A 35 -7.17 8.45 0.16
N LEU A 36 -6.36 7.82 1.00
CA LEU A 36 -4.92 7.67 0.76
C LEU A 36 -4.39 6.24 0.90
N GLY A 37 -5.03 5.38 1.70
CA GLY A 37 -4.44 4.08 2.04
C GLY A 37 -5.44 2.98 2.37
N LEU A 38 -4.90 1.80 2.68
CA LEU A 38 -5.62 0.59 3.02
C LEU A 38 -5.27 0.13 4.44
N LYS A 39 -6.30 -0.14 5.26
CA LYS A 39 -6.13 -0.78 6.56
C LYS A 39 -5.46 -2.13 6.39
N LEU A 40 -4.50 -2.48 7.24
CA LEU A 40 -3.86 -3.79 7.29
C LEU A 40 -4.55 -4.67 8.36
N PRO A 41 -4.72 -5.98 8.14
CA PRO A 41 -5.07 -6.88 9.22
C PRO A 41 -3.88 -7.02 10.17
N PRO A 42 -4.11 -7.17 11.48
CA PRO A 42 -3.05 -7.49 12.43
C PRO A 42 -2.32 -8.79 12.04
N GLY A 43 -0.99 -8.77 12.19
CA GLY A 43 -0.08 -9.85 11.88
C GLY A 43 0.76 -9.66 10.61
N PRO A 44 1.68 -10.58 10.31
CA PRO A 44 2.33 -10.73 9.02
C PRO A 44 1.42 -10.60 7.79
N CYS A 45 1.74 -9.64 6.92
CA CYS A 45 1.15 -9.50 5.60
C CYS A 45 2.26 -9.19 4.58
N ARG A 46 2.05 -9.61 3.33
CA ARG A 46 2.83 -9.13 2.19
C ARG A 46 2.10 -7.96 1.57
N ILE A 47 2.84 -6.90 1.26
CA ILE A 47 2.34 -5.73 0.57
C ILE A 47 3.05 -5.67 -0.76
N ALA A 48 2.30 -5.70 -1.86
CA ALA A 48 2.81 -5.43 -3.18
C ALA A 48 2.34 -4.05 -3.63
N ALA A 49 3.19 -3.36 -4.39
CA ALA A 49 2.79 -2.13 -5.04
C ALA A 49 3.46 -1.98 -6.39
N SER A 50 2.79 -1.24 -7.27
CA SER A 50 3.35 -0.81 -8.53
C SER A 50 3.15 0.69 -8.76
N TRP A 51 4.01 1.28 -9.58
CA TRP A 51 3.88 2.66 -10.04
C TRP A 51 4.37 2.80 -11.48
N GLU A 52 3.54 3.41 -12.33
CA GLU A 52 3.81 3.59 -13.75
C GLU A 52 4.61 4.86 -14.07
N GLY A 53 4.61 5.84 -13.16
CA GLY A 53 5.25 7.14 -13.35
C GLY A 53 6.75 7.08 -13.45
N GLU A 54 7.39 8.24 -13.40
CA GLU A 54 8.85 8.36 -13.41
C GLU A 54 9.43 8.59 -12.01
N GLU A 55 8.62 9.18 -11.12
CA GLU A 55 9.01 9.65 -9.79
C GLU A 55 9.28 8.50 -8.84
N LYS A 56 10.22 8.67 -7.91
CA LYS A 56 10.42 7.72 -6.81
C LYS A 56 9.15 7.63 -5.96
N VAL A 57 8.74 6.41 -5.64
CA VAL A 57 7.62 6.14 -4.73
C VAL A 57 8.06 5.18 -3.65
N ALA A 58 7.47 5.27 -2.48
CA ALA A 58 7.70 4.41 -1.34
C ALA A 58 6.39 3.79 -0.89
N ILE A 59 6.46 2.53 -0.48
CA ILE A 59 5.41 1.89 0.32
C ILE A 59 5.64 2.33 1.76
N VAL A 60 4.64 2.97 2.34
CA VAL A 60 4.68 3.50 3.70
C VAL A 60 3.62 2.82 4.54
N VAL A 61 4.01 2.36 5.72
CA VAL A 61 3.08 1.88 6.75
C VAL A 61 3.03 2.92 7.86
N GLN A 62 1.83 3.37 8.20
CA GLN A 62 1.60 4.24 9.36
C GLN A 62 0.98 3.44 10.49
N THR A 63 1.57 3.56 11.68
CA THR A 63 1.27 2.66 12.80
C THR A 63 0.24 3.26 13.76
N ASN A 64 -0.77 2.46 14.10
CA ASN A 64 -1.75 2.73 15.16
C ASN A 64 -2.40 4.14 15.10
N GLY A 65 -2.69 4.65 13.90
CA GLY A 65 -3.27 6.00 13.72
C GLY A 65 -2.41 7.17 14.23
N THR A 66 -1.20 6.92 14.71
CA THR A 66 -0.23 7.94 15.11
C THR A 66 0.46 8.54 13.88
N ARG A 67 1.09 9.71 13.99
CA ARG A 67 1.92 10.27 12.89
C ARG A 67 3.25 9.52 12.68
N ASN A 68 3.42 8.34 13.28
CA ASN A 68 4.59 7.51 13.08
C ASN A 68 4.41 6.70 11.80
N TYR A 69 5.25 6.99 10.81
CA TYR A 69 5.28 6.27 9.54
C TYR A 69 6.66 5.64 9.33
N ARG A 70 6.67 4.50 8.66
CA ARG A 70 7.89 3.83 8.21
C ARG A 70 7.81 3.52 6.73
N THR A 71 8.86 3.87 6.02
CA THR A 71 9.07 3.38 4.64
C THR A 71 9.47 1.92 4.72
N VAL A 72 8.67 1.03 4.14
CA VAL A 72 8.92 -0.41 4.15
C VAL A 72 9.53 -0.90 2.83
N LEU A 73 9.31 -0.17 1.75
CA LEU A 73 9.94 -0.44 0.45
C LEU A 73 10.06 0.84 -0.37
N ASN A 74 11.15 1.01 -1.10
CA ASN A 74 11.30 2.06 -2.10
C ASN A 74 11.15 1.45 -3.51
N LEU A 75 10.30 2.05 -4.33
CA LEU A 75 10.28 1.89 -5.78
C LEU A 75 11.13 3.04 -6.38
N PRO A 76 12.38 2.77 -6.79
CA PRO A 76 13.32 3.79 -7.25
C PRO A 76 12.81 4.48 -8.50
N GLU A 77 13.28 5.69 -8.82
CA GLU A 77 12.94 6.39 -10.07
C GLU A 77 13.12 5.50 -11.30
N LYS A 78 12.32 5.77 -12.33
CA LYS A 78 12.35 4.99 -13.56
C LYS A 78 13.61 5.34 -14.37
N THR A 79 14.43 4.33 -14.69
CA THR A 79 15.66 4.49 -15.49
C THR A 79 15.52 3.92 -16.91
N GLY A 80 14.35 3.38 -17.29
CA GLY A 80 14.05 2.78 -18.59
C GLY A 80 12.57 2.39 -18.74
N GLY A 81 12.14 1.86 -19.88
CA GLY A 81 10.73 1.52 -20.15
C GLY A 81 10.15 0.45 -19.22
N GLY A 82 8.85 0.54 -18.89
CA GLY A 82 8.11 -0.40 -18.03
C GLY A 82 7.58 0.20 -16.72
N GLY A 83 6.62 -0.48 -16.07
CA GLY A 83 6.15 -0.13 -14.72
C GLY A 83 7.13 -0.65 -13.65
N ARG A 84 7.17 0.00 -12.49
CA ARG A 84 7.97 -0.44 -11.34
C ARG A 84 7.07 -1.16 -10.36
N GLN A 85 7.54 -2.28 -9.83
CA GLN A 85 6.79 -3.06 -8.85
C GLN A 85 7.72 -3.61 -7.79
N GLY A 86 7.18 -3.85 -6.60
CA GLY A 86 7.92 -4.45 -5.51
C GLY A 86 6.99 -5.00 -4.45
N MET A 87 7.50 -5.92 -3.63
CA MET A 87 6.75 -6.56 -2.56
C MET A 87 7.60 -6.64 -1.30
N VAL A 88 6.98 -6.42 -0.14
CA VAL A 88 7.63 -6.49 1.16
C VAL A 88 6.72 -7.19 2.17
N THR A 89 7.31 -7.96 3.08
CA THR A 89 6.60 -8.54 4.23
C THR A 89 6.70 -7.59 5.42
N VAL A 90 5.56 -7.32 6.07
CA VAL A 90 5.50 -6.51 7.29
C VAL A 90 4.71 -7.25 8.36
N GLY A 91 5.12 -7.14 9.62
CA GLY A 91 4.24 -7.42 10.76
C GLY A 91 3.41 -6.18 11.05
N ALA A 92 2.11 -6.21 10.74
CA ALA A 92 1.19 -5.12 11.02
C ALA A 92 0.56 -5.30 12.41
N VAL A 93 0.24 -4.20 13.08
CA VAL A 93 -0.54 -4.22 14.32
C VAL A 93 -1.92 -3.61 14.09
N GLU A 94 -2.77 -3.63 15.11
CA GLU A 94 -4.11 -3.06 15.01
C GLU A 94 -4.06 -1.58 14.61
N ASN A 95 -4.95 -1.21 13.69
CA ASN A 95 -5.06 0.15 13.11
C ASN A 95 -3.87 0.61 12.25
N ASP A 96 -2.97 -0.29 11.88
CA ASP A 96 -2.01 0.00 10.83
C ASP A 96 -2.72 0.16 9.49
N TYR A 97 -2.17 1.05 8.66
CA TYR A 97 -2.56 1.16 7.27
C TYR A 97 -1.35 1.43 6.39
N VAL A 98 -1.49 1.05 5.12
CA VAL A 98 -0.48 1.22 4.09
C VAL A 98 -0.93 2.20 3.03
N TYR A 99 -0.01 3.00 2.52
CA TYR A 99 -0.23 3.87 1.38
C TYR A 99 1.05 4.04 0.57
N LEU A 100 0.90 4.58 -0.65
CA LEU A 100 2.04 5.02 -1.45
C LEU A 100 2.36 6.49 -1.15
N ASN A 101 3.64 6.81 -1.08
CA ASN A 101 4.11 8.17 -0.90
C ASN A 101 5.27 8.44 -1.88
N GLY A 102 5.28 9.62 -2.47
CA GLY A 102 6.39 10.10 -3.28
C GLY A 102 6.47 11.61 -3.23
N HIS A 103 7.21 12.20 -4.16
CA HIS A 103 7.34 13.64 -4.29
C HIS A 103 6.67 14.10 -5.59
N GLN A 104 5.63 14.95 -5.48
CA GLN A 104 4.93 15.55 -6.63
C GLN A 104 4.56 14.54 -7.72
N LEU A 105 3.69 13.59 -7.37
CA LEU A 105 3.28 12.52 -8.27
C LEU A 105 2.46 13.07 -9.44
N SER A 106 2.95 12.88 -10.66
CA SER A 106 2.33 13.42 -11.88
C SER A 106 0.86 13.01 -11.99
N SER A 107 0.01 14.00 -12.29
CA SER A 107 -1.44 13.80 -12.37
C SER A 107 -1.82 12.78 -13.44
N GLY A 108 -2.71 11.85 -13.10
CA GLY A 108 -3.20 10.81 -14.01
C GLY A 108 -2.32 9.56 -14.13
N THR A 109 -1.11 9.59 -13.58
CA THR A 109 -0.24 8.42 -13.45
C THR A 109 -0.87 7.40 -12.52
N LYS A 110 -0.75 6.11 -12.83
CA LYS A 110 -1.38 5.06 -12.02
C LYS A 110 -0.36 4.18 -11.31
N GLY A 111 -0.86 3.52 -10.28
CA GLY A 111 -0.18 2.45 -9.59
C GLY A 111 -1.18 1.52 -8.93
N THR A 112 -0.66 0.44 -8.35
CA THR A 112 -1.45 -0.49 -7.54
C THR A 112 -0.89 -0.58 -6.13
N LEU A 113 -1.76 -0.84 -5.17
CA LEU A 113 -1.40 -1.18 -3.80
C LEU A 113 -2.24 -2.39 -3.37
N GLU A 114 -1.56 -3.48 -3.04
CA GLU A 114 -2.16 -4.79 -2.79
C GLU A 114 -1.65 -5.35 -1.46
N VAL A 115 -2.56 -5.94 -0.70
CA VAL A 115 -2.31 -6.53 0.62
C VAL A 115 -2.69 -8.00 0.57
N TYR A 116 -1.74 -8.85 0.96
CA TYR A 116 -1.86 -10.29 1.06
C TYR A 116 -1.64 -10.69 2.51
N PRO A 117 -2.71 -10.84 3.30
CA PRO A 117 -2.61 -11.36 4.66
C PRO A 117 -1.99 -12.76 4.63
N LEU A 118 -1.00 -13.02 5.48
CA LEU A 118 -0.47 -14.37 5.65
C LEU A 118 -1.32 -14.99 6.76
N ASN A 119 -2.29 -15.82 6.40
CA ASN A 119 -3.13 -16.50 7.38
C ASN A 119 -2.22 -17.28 8.34
N PHE A 120 -2.32 -17.01 9.64
CA PHE A 120 -1.56 -17.72 10.67
C PHE A 120 -2.14 -19.12 10.86
N GLU A 121 -1.27 -20.13 10.84
CA GLU A 121 -1.51 -21.42 11.49
C GLU A 121 -1.17 -21.33 12.98
#